data_AF-A0A4R9JYD5-F1
#
_entry.id   AF-A0A4R9JYD5-F1
#
_cell.length_a   1.000
_cell.length_b   1.000
_cell.length_c   1.000
_cell.angle_alpha   90.00
_cell.angle_beta   90.00
_cell.angle_gamma   90.00
#
_symmetry.space_group_name_H-M   'P 1'
#
loop_
_entity.id
_entity.type
_entity.pdbx_description
1 polymer ?
#
loop_
_entity_poly.entity_id
_entity_poly.type
_entity_poly.pdbx_seq_one_letter_code
_entity_poly.pdbx_strand_id
1 'polypeptide(L)'
;MNILKKSVFILASVFTLALSAYEMGDFVREVKIKPMDFSFPQVQKEMLSDGTEILALPSSEFPIVFAEFHIYYGRKNIGKRKTEIIRLLEDSWEFSGTKSYPKDKLLQEFEKLGATFSLSLDYEKTIISLSYLKKDEKRVIELLTSFW
;
A
#
# COMPACT_ATOMS: atom_id res chain seq x y z
N MET A 1 23.75 75.00 -1.54
CA MET A 1 23.05 74.03 -0.67
C MET A 1 24.11 73.19 0.06
N ASN A 2 24.30 73.45 1.36
CA ASN A 2 25.49 73.08 2.14
C ASN A 2 25.78 71.57 2.16
N ILE A 3 27.06 71.22 1.99
CA ILE A 3 27.60 69.85 2.04
C ILE A 3 27.13 69.11 3.30
N LEU A 4 27.02 69.82 4.43
CA LEU A 4 26.50 69.30 5.70
C LEU A 4 25.07 68.73 5.60
N LYS A 5 24.18 69.37 4.82
CA LYS A 5 22.79 68.90 4.62
C LYS A 5 22.74 67.64 3.73
N LYS A 6 23.66 67.50 2.77
CA LYS A 6 23.79 66.29 1.94
C LYS A 6 24.31 65.11 2.77
N SER A 7 25.30 65.34 3.63
CA SER A 7 25.85 64.29 4.50
C SER A 7 24.81 63.73 5.49
N VAL A 8 23.98 64.61 6.07
CA VAL A 8 22.89 64.19 6.97
C VAL A 8 21.81 63.41 6.22
N PHE A 9 21.48 63.78 4.99
CA PHE A 9 20.49 63.05 4.18
C PHE A 9 20.98 61.65 3.80
N ILE A 10 22.27 61.50 3.48
CA ILE A 10 22.87 60.21 3.16
C ILE A 10 22.92 59.32 4.41
N LEU A 11 23.29 59.87 5.56
CA LEU A 11 23.31 59.12 6.81
C LEU A 11 21.91 58.63 7.21
N ALA A 12 20.89 59.46 7.01
CA ALA A 12 19.50 59.11 7.27
C ALA A 12 18.99 58.01 6.32
N SER A 13 19.37 58.03 5.03
CA SER A 13 18.95 56.98 4.08
C SER A 13 19.63 55.64 4.36
N VAL A 14 20.91 55.64 4.76
CA VAL A 14 21.63 54.43 5.15
C VAL A 14 21.01 53.80 6.41
N PHE A 15 20.53 54.62 7.35
CA PHE A 15 19.84 54.13 8.55
C PHE A 15 18.50 53.46 8.23
N THR A 16 17.74 53.99 7.26
CA THR A 16 16.46 53.38 6.84
C THR A 16 16.62 52.05 6.11
N LEU A 17 17.70 51.86 5.36
CA LEU A 17 18.00 50.60 4.68
C LEU A 17 18.40 49.48 5.66
N ALA A 18 19.10 49.84 6.74
CA ALA A 18 19.48 48.88 7.79
C ALA A 18 18.26 48.34 8.58
N LEU A 19 17.21 49.15 8.74
CA LEU A 19 15.94 48.73 9.37
C LEU A 19 15.16 47.75 8.51
N SER A 20 15.17 47.90 7.17
CA SER A 20 14.48 46.97 6.25
C SER A 20 15.16 45.59 6.14
N ALA A 21 16.45 45.48 6.44
CA ALA A 21 17.17 44.20 6.41
C ALA A 21 16.79 43.28 7.59
N TYR A 22 16.29 43.84 8.70
CA TYR A 22 15.84 43.08 9.86
C TYR A 22 14.51 42.35 9.61
N GLU A 23 13.66 42.86 8.71
CA GLU A 23 12.36 42.23 8.37
C GLU A 23 12.50 41.00 7.47
N MET A 24 13.61 40.85 6.73
CA MET A 24 13.78 39.73 5.78
C MET A 24 13.94 38.36 6.47
N GLY A 25 14.15 38.33 7.80
CA GLY A 25 14.24 37.10 8.60
C GLY A 25 12.96 36.74 9.39
N ASP A 26 11.97 37.65 9.47
CA ASP A 26 10.76 37.46 10.28
C ASP A 26 9.62 36.76 9.51
N PHE A 27 9.77 36.61 8.18
CA PHE A 27 8.75 36.00 7.30
C PHE A 27 8.43 34.53 7.61
N VAL A 28 9.24 33.86 8.44
CA VAL A 28 9.08 32.42 8.74
C VAL A 28 8.56 32.17 10.16
N ARG A 29 8.40 33.21 11.00
CA ARG A 29 7.98 33.01 12.41
C ARG A 29 6.50 32.66 12.58
N GLU A 30 5.67 32.98 11.59
CA GLU A 30 4.21 32.82 11.69
C GLU A 30 3.61 31.83 10.69
N VAL A 31 4.38 30.82 10.26
CA VAL A 31 3.77 29.70 9.55
C VAL A 31 2.92 28.91 10.56
N LYS A 32 1.62 29.25 10.63
CA LYS A 32 0.62 28.46 11.36
C LYS A 32 0.52 27.10 10.69
N ILE A 33 1.33 26.15 11.14
CA ILE A 33 1.20 24.74 10.77
C ILE A 33 -0.18 24.32 11.27
N LYS A 34 -1.12 24.09 10.34
CA LYS A 34 -2.40 23.47 10.72
C LYS A 34 -2.07 22.16 11.43
N PRO A 35 -2.61 21.91 12.63
CA PRO A 35 -2.43 20.62 13.27
C PRO A 35 -2.88 19.54 12.30
N MET A 36 -2.02 18.55 12.08
CA MET A 36 -2.32 17.43 11.22
C MET A 36 -3.25 16.50 11.99
N ASP A 37 -4.52 16.44 11.56
CA ASP A 37 -5.48 15.50 12.12
C ASP A 37 -5.15 14.10 11.60
N PHE A 38 -4.56 13.27 12.47
CA PHE A 38 -4.32 11.86 12.18
C PHE A 38 -5.56 11.05 12.55
N SER A 39 -6.29 10.56 11.55
CA SER A 39 -7.32 9.54 11.75
C SER A 39 -6.78 8.18 11.32
N PHE A 40 -6.73 7.22 12.25
CA PHE A 40 -6.43 5.84 11.88
C PHE A 40 -7.69 5.18 11.30
N PRO A 41 -7.58 4.52 10.13
CA PRO A 41 -8.71 3.79 9.57
C PRO A 41 -9.11 2.64 10.50
N GLN A 42 -10.41 2.46 10.72
CA GLN A 42 -10.91 1.38 11.56
C GLN A 42 -10.94 0.07 10.76
N VAL A 43 -10.37 -0.98 11.34
CA VAL A 43 -10.47 -2.34 10.80
C VAL A 43 -11.90 -2.84 11.02
N GLN A 44 -12.57 -3.21 9.93
CA GLN A 44 -13.85 -3.91 9.97
C GLN A 44 -13.58 -5.40 10.18
N LYS A 45 -14.32 -6.03 11.08
CA LYS A 45 -14.20 -7.45 11.40
C LYS A 45 -15.57 -8.11 11.31
N GLU A 46 -15.62 -9.22 10.57
CA GLU A 46 -16.80 -10.07 10.45
C GLU A 46 -16.39 -11.53 10.69
N MET A 47 -17.26 -12.29 11.34
CA MET A 47 -17.06 -13.73 11.54
C MET A 47 -18.20 -14.48 10.86
N LEU A 48 -17.85 -15.34 9.92
CA LEU A 48 -18.81 -16.16 9.18
C LEU A 48 -19.28 -17.35 10.02
N SER A 49 -20.39 -17.97 9.61
CA SER A 49 -20.99 -19.12 10.30
C SER A 49 -20.10 -20.36 10.33
N ASP A 50 -19.14 -20.48 9.42
CA ASP A 50 -18.18 -21.59 9.35
C ASP A 50 -16.92 -21.35 10.19
N GLY A 51 -16.82 -20.21 10.87
CA GLY A 51 -15.67 -19.82 11.70
C GLY A 51 -14.60 -19.02 10.95
N THR A 52 -14.80 -18.70 9.66
CA THR A 52 -13.89 -17.83 8.91
C THR A 52 -13.96 -16.38 9.42
N GLU A 53 -12.81 -15.77 9.71
CA GLU A 53 -12.69 -14.37 10.11
C GLU A 53 -12.30 -13.51 8.90
N ILE A 54 -13.10 -12.47 8.63
CA ILE A 54 -12.83 -11.48 7.58
C ILE A 54 -12.40 -10.18 8.25
N LEU A 55 -11.22 -9.70 7.90
CA LEU A 55 -10.69 -8.41 8.31
C LEU A 55 -10.54 -7.53 7.08
N ALA A 56 -11.19 -6.36 7.10
CA ALA A 56 -11.16 -5.42 5.99
C ALA A 56 -10.74 -4.03 6.47
N LEU A 57 -9.81 -3.42 5.74
CA LEU A 57 -9.41 -2.04 5.92
C LEU A 57 -9.79 -1.25 4.66
N PRO A 58 -11.01 -0.68 4.60
CA PRO A 58 -11.44 0.04 3.41
C PRO A 58 -10.62 1.32 3.24
N SER A 59 -10.04 1.49 2.05
CA SER A 59 -9.41 2.74 1.62
C SER A 59 -10.11 3.27 0.39
N SER A 60 -10.42 4.56 0.37
CA SER A 60 -10.94 5.27 -0.80
C SER A 60 -9.82 5.93 -1.64
N GLU A 61 -8.59 5.94 -1.14
CA GLU A 61 -7.47 6.66 -1.76
C GLU A 61 -6.92 5.95 -2.99
N PHE A 62 -6.85 4.62 -2.95
CA PHE A 62 -6.28 3.81 -4.02
C PHE A 62 -7.31 2.82 -4.58
N PRO A 63 -7.45 2.71 -5.91
CA PRO A 63 -8.35 1.75 -6.54
C PRO A 63 -7.72 0.35 -6.60
N ILE A 64 -6.90 -0.03 -5.63
CA ILE A 64 -6.21 -1.31 -5.55
C ILE A 64 -6.73 -2.04 -4.32
N VAL A 65 -7.08 -3.30 -4.49
CA VAL A 65 -7.45 -4.20 -3.40
C VAL A 65 -6.27 -5.14 -3.16
N PHE A 66 -5.89 -5.27 -1.90
CA PHE A 66 -4.96 -6.27 -1.42
C PHE A 66 -5.74 -7.26 -0.57
N ALA A 67 -5.66 -8.54 -0.91
CA ALA A 67 -6.35 -9.60 -0.19
C ALA A 67 -5.35 -10.71 0.15
N GLU A 68 -5.47 -11.23 1.36
CA GLU A 68 -4.72 -12.40 1.80
C GLU A 68 -5.65 -13.41 2.45
N PHE A 69 -5.54 -14.67 2.03
CA PHE A 69 -6.23 -15.78 2.67
C PHE A 69 -5.22 -16.53 3.53
N HIS A 70 -5.47 -16.57 4.83
CA HIS A 70 -4.59 -17.23 5.80
C HIS A 70 -5.25 -18.54 6.22
N ILE A 71 -4.71 -19.64 5.72
CA ILE A 71 -5.15 -20.99 6.08
C ILE A 71 -4.16 -21.51 7.12
N TYR A 72 -4.62 -21.78 8.34
CA TYR A 72 -3.79 -22.27 9.45
C TYR A 72 -3.39 -23.75 9.30
N TYR A 73 -2.77 -24.05 8.17
CA TYR A 73 -2.23 -25.33 7.79
C TYR A 73 -0.94 -25.09 7.01
N GLY A 74 0.19 -25.34 7.65
CA GLY A 74 1.53 -25.10 7.08
C GLY A 74 2.36 -26.37 6.99
N ARG A 75 3.67 -26.21 6.81
CA ARG A 75 4.63 -27.33 6.69
C ARG A 75 4.59 -28.28 7.89
N LYS A 76 4.31 -27.77 9.10
CA LYS A 76 4.18 -28.60 10.32
C LYS A 76 3.06 -29.64 10.23
N ASN A 77 2.04 -29.37 9.40
CA ASN A 77 0.86 -30.22 9.27
C ASN A 77 0.99 -31.32 8.19
N ILE A 78 2.09 -31.31 7.43
CA ILE A 78 2.30 -32.20 6.29
C ILE A 78 2.66 -33.65 6.70
N GLY A 79 2.98 -33.86 7.98
CA GLY A 79 3.18 -35.18 8.59
C GLY A 79 4.51 -35.82 8.20
N LYS A 80 4.50 -37.13 7.92
CA LYS A 80 5.70 -37.90 7.49
C LYS A 80 6.03 -37.77 6.00
N ARG A 81 5.33 -36.89 5.28
CA ARG A 81 5.56 -36.68 3.85
C ARG A 81 6.92 -36.02 3.62
N LYS A 82 7.45 -36.26 2.44
CA LYS A 82 8.70 -35.68 1.94
C LYS A 82 8.61 -34.15 1.89
N THR A 83 9.69 -33.46 2.23
CA THR A 83 9.73 -31.98 2.25
C THR A 83 9.55 -31.38 0.86
N GLU A 84 9.91 -32.14 -0.17
CA GLU A 84 9.76 -31.81 -1.59
C GLU A 84 8.28 -31.63 -1.99
N ILE A 85 7.33 -32.24 -1.26
CA ILE A 85 5.89 -32.08 -1.53
C ILE A 85 5.45 -30.62 -1.37
N ILE A 86 6.07 -29.86 -0.47
CA ILE A 86 5.75 -28.44 -0.30
C ILE A 86 6.06 -27.68 -1.59
N ARG A 87 7.27 -27.86 -2.09
CA ARG A 87 7.72 -27.20 -3.31
C ARG A 87 6.90 -27.64 -4.52
N LEU A 88 6.58 -28.93 -4.61
CA LEU A 88 5.70 -29.44 -5.67
C LEU A 88 4.29 -28.87 -5.57
N LEU A 89 3.77 -28.60 -4.38
CA LEU A 89 2.46 -27.96 -4.20
C LEU A 89 2.50 -26.50 -4.64
N GLU A 90 3.53 -25.74 -4.24
CA GLU A 90 3.76 -24.36 -4.66
C GLU A 90 3.87 -24.28 -6.20
N ASP A 91 4.77 -25.08 -6.79
CA ASP A 91 4.96 -25.16 -8.24
C ASP A 91 3.67 -25.59 -8.95
N SER A 92 2.92 -26.55 -8.39
CA SER A 92 1.64 -26.96 -8.98
C SER A 92 0.66 -25.80 -8.99
N TRP A 93 0.53 -25.06 -7.90
CA TRP A 93 -0.41 -23.94 -7.84
C TRP A 93 -0.04 -22.81 -8.80
N GLU A 94 1.25 -22.53 -8.96
CA GLU A 94 1.74 -21.50 -9.87
C GLU A 94 1.59 -21.89 -11.35
N PHE A 95 1.88 -23.15 -11.71
CA PHE A 95 2.04 -23.57 -13.10
C PHE A 95 0.95 -24.50 -13.67
N SER A 96 0.12 -25.13 -12.84
CA SER A 96 -0.86 -26.12 -13.34
C SER A 96 -2.14 -25.51 -13.90
N GLY A 97 -2.46 -24.27 -13.49
CA GLY A 97 -3.69 -23.60 -13.88
C GLY A 97 -4.94 -24.29 -13.34
N THR A 98 -6.10 -24.01 -13.92
CA THR A 98 -7.37 -24.65 -13.55
C THR A 98 -7.97 -25.42 -14.72
N LYS A 99 -9.06 -26.16 -14.48
CA LYS A 99 -9.77 -26.88 -15.54
C LYS A 99 -10.22 -25.95 -16.67
N SER A 100 -10.61 -24.73 -16.33
CA SER A 100 -11.05 -23.70 -17.28
C SER A 100 -9.88 -22.93 -17.88
N TYR A 101 -8.75 -22.83 -17.16
CA TYR A 101 -7.56 -22.07 -17.56
C TYR A 101 -6.30 -22.93 -17.39
N PRO A 102 -6.05 -23.88 -18.31
CA PRO A 102 -4.97 -24.85 -18.14
C PRO A 102 -3.59 -24.22 -18.29
N LYS A 103 -2.61 -24.77 -17.56
CA LYS A 103 -1.19 -24.35 -17.61
C LYS A 103 -1.02 -22.90 -17.18
N ASP A 104 -0.22 -22.14 -17.93
CA ASP A 104 0.13 -20.74 -17.74
C ASP A 104 -1.00 -19.77 -18.11
N LYS A 105 -2.10 -20.25 -18.70
CA LYS A 105 -3.21 -19.37 -19.12
C LYS A 105 -3.85 -18.62 -17.95
N LEU A 106 -3.94 -19.25 -16.79
CA LEU A 106 -4.53 -18.61 -15.61
C LEU A 106 -3.69 -17.41 -15.17
N LEU A 107 -2.37 -17.60 -15.09
CA LEU A 107 -1.43 -16.53 -14.74
C LEU A 107 -1.49 -15.40 -15.76
N GLN A 108 -1.54 -15.73 -17.06
CA GLN A 108 -1.73 -14.73 -18.12
C GLN A 108 -3.03 -13.94 -17.97
N GLU A 109 -4.12 -14.56 -17.51
CA GLU A 109 -5.38 -13.84 -17.26
C GLU A 109 -5.26 -12.87 -16.08
N PHE A 110 -4.57 -13.24 -15.01
CA PHE A 110 -4.26 -12.31 -13.92
C PHE A 110 -3.35 -11.16 -14.39
N GLU A 111 -2.30 -11.46 -15.15
CA GLU A 111 -1.36 -10.47 -15.69
C GLU A 111 -2.05 -9.44 -16.60
N LYS A 112 -2.97 -9.88 -17.46
CA LYS A 112 -3.78 -8.99 -18.33
C LYS A 112 -4.59 -7.97 -17.55
N LEU A 113 -5.00 -8.31 -16.33
CA LEU A 113 -5.75 -7.43 -15.43
C LEU A 113 -4.83 -6.56 -14.57
N GLY A 114 -3.51 -6.69 -14.70
CA GLY A 114 -2.55 -6.08 -13.79
C GLY A 114 -2.69 -6.60 -12.35
N ALA A 115 -3.23 -7.81 -12.20
CA ALA A 115 -3.39 -8.47 -10.92
C ALA A 115 -2.19 -9.37 -10.62
N THR A 116 -1.84 -9.48 -9.34
CA THR A 116 -0.84 -10.45 -8.86
C THR A 116 -1.52 -11.51 -8.04
N PHE A 117 -1.01 -12.73 -8.16
CA PHE A 117 -1.48 -13.89 -7.41
C PHE A 117 -0.26 -14.70 -6.99
N SER A 118 -0.18 -15.07 -5.72
CA SER A 118 0.86 -15.94 -5.19
C SER A 118 0.35 -16.83 -4.08
N LEU A 119 1.01 -17.96 -3.90
CA LEU A 119 0.79 -18.86 -2.78
C LEU A 119 2.13 -19.13 -2.09
N SER A 120 2.12 -19.11 -0.77
CA SER A 120 3.28 -19.38 0.07
C SER A 120 2.89 -20.36 1.18
N LEU A 121 3.63 -21.46 1.32
CA LEU A 121 3.51 -22.35 2.47
C LEU A 121 4.59 -22.04 3.50
N ASP A 122 4.18 -21.40 4.58
CA ASP A 122 5.00 -21.22 5.78
C ASP A 122 4.98 -22.45 6.68
N TYR A 123 5.80 -22.43 7.72
CA TYR A 123 5.82 -23.51 8.72
C TYR A 123 4.46 -23.72 9.37
N GLU A 124 3.72 -22.64 9.66
CA GLU A 124 2.48 -22.68 10.43
C GLU A 124 1.20 -22.57 9.60
N LYS A 125 1.26 -21.89 8.47
CA LYS A 125 0.11 -21.51 7.66
C LYS A 125 0.44 -21.51 6.18
N THR A 126 -0.59 -21.56 5.36
CA THR A 126 -0.54 -21.29 3.93
C THR A 126 -1.16 -19.91 3.71
N ILE A 127 -0.47 -19.07 2.94
CA ILE A 127 -0.90 -17.72 2.61
C ILE A 127 -1.16 -17.67 1.11
N ILE A 128 -2.36 -17.27 0.71
CA ILE A 128 -2.66 -16.92 -0.68
C ILE A 128 -2.77 -15.41 -0.72
N SER A 129 -1.90 -14.77 -1.49
CA SER A 129 -1.86 -13.31 -1.61
C SER A 129 -2.32 -12.90 -3.00
N LEU A 130 -3.14 -11.85 -3.05
CA LEU A 130 -3.71 -11.33 -4.27
C LEU A 130 -3.72 -9.81 -4.23
N SER A 131 -3.34 -9.17 -5.33
CA SER A 131 -3.56 -7.74 -5.52
C SER A 131 -4.18 -7.47 -6.87
N TYR A 132 -5.13 -6.56 -6.95
CA TYR A 132 -5.85 -6.27 -8.19
C TYR A 132 -6.51 -4.89 -8.16
N LEU A 133 -6.88 -4.37 -9.33
CA LEU A 133 -7.65 -3.15 -9.44
C LEU A 133 -9.12 -3.39 -9.09
N LYS A 134 -9.71 -2.52 -8.27
CA LYS A 134 -11.09 -2.65 -7.79
C LYS A 134 -12.12 -2.76 -8.92
N LYS A 135 -11.87 -2.12 -10.07
CA LYS A 135 -12.74 -2.21 -11.26
C LYS A 135 -12.83 -3.64 -11.84
N ASP A 136 -11.80 -4.46 -11.63
CA ASP A 136 -11.65 -5.80 -12.21
C ASP A 136 -12.01 -6.91 -11.20
N GLU A 137 -12.47 -6.54 -9.99
CA GLU A 137 -12.81 -7.42 -8.87
C GLU A 137 -13.67 -8.62 -9.30
N LYS A 138 -14.72 -8.37 -10.06
CA LYS A 138 -15.63 -9.43 -10.53
C LYS A 138 -14.87 -10.50 -11.33
N ARG A 139 -14.03 -10.07 -12.28
CA ARG A 139 -13.27 -10.99 -13.13
C ARG A 139 -12.22 -11.74 -12.32
N VAL A 140 -11.57 -11.06 -11.38
CA VAL A 140 -10.57 -11.65 -10.49
C VAL A 140 -11.19 -12.73 -9.59
N ILE A 141 -12.36 -12.47 -9.00
CA ILE A 141 -13.09 -13.45 -8.20
C ILE A 141 -13.51 -14.66 -9.05
N GLU A 142 -13.95 -14.46 -10.29
CA GLU A 142 -14.24 -15.56 -11.23
C GLU A 142 -13.00 -16.43 -11.51
N LEU A 143 -11.82 -15.82 -11.67
CA LEU A 143 -10.57 -16.56 -11.87
C LEU A 143 -10.19 -17.35 -10.62
N LEU A 144 -10.27 -16.74 -9.43
CA LEU A 144 -9.98 -17.40 -8.15
C LEU A 144 -10.91 -18.58 -7.87
N THR A 145 -12.20 -18.40 -8.10
CA THR A 145 -13.19 -19.48 -7.88
C THR A 145 -12.99 -20.65 -8.83
N SER A 146 -12.30 -20.47 -9.96
CA SER A 146 -11.99 -21.57 -10.87
C SER A 146 -10.99 -22.59 -10.33
N PHE A 147 -10.30 -22.29 -9.23
CA PHE A 147 -9.40 -23.24 -8.53
C PHE A 147 -10.16 -24.36 -7.81
N TRP A 148 -11.45 -24.14 -7.52
CA TRP A 148 -12.33 -25.06 -6.79
C TRP A 148 -13.44 -25.59 -7.70
#